data_AF-A0A9J7AXW3-F1
#
_entry.id   AF-A0A9J7AXW3-F1
#
_cell.length_a   1.000
_cell.length_b   1.000
_cell.length_c   1.000
_cell.angle_alpha   90.00
_cell.angle_beta   90.00
_cell.angle_gamma   90.00
#
_symmetry.space_group_name_H-M   'P 1'
#
loop_
_entity.id
_entity.type
_entity.pdbx_description
1 polymer ?
#
loop_
_entity_poly.entity_id
_entity_poly.type
_entity_poly.pdbx_seq_one_letter_code
_entity_poly.pdbx_strand_id
1 'polypeptide(L)'
;MRGREPVQEFSVVEHVAKEFARFLNRVQNDQVDILGSFLIENEWEQYKKDAEGVVQSLELAGFAIVPKQPTDQMVGAADRTLAGGLMGQRGARVYVEAVFGAMLDGWIETYNPNLILDIFSMALSRASNPRSKRDSGSMDSSFQRFRKHSQDMLAGLIKNGQVIVPDEPTPEMVAAGVAETAEIRNRTNQQVSIGADPTYLANLYENMVEARPK
;
A
#
# COMPACT_ATOMS: atom_id res chain seq x y z
N MET A 1 35.27 -3.62 -7.66
CA MET A 1 33.97 -3.07 -7.21
C MET A 1 32.89 -3.62 -8.14
N ARG A 2 32.14 -4.65 -7.72
CA ARG A 2 31.00 -5.13 -8.51
C ARG A 2 29.88 -4.10 -8.35
N GLY A 3 29.40 -3.57 -9.47
CA GLY A 3 28.24 -2.70 -9.51
C GLY A 3 27.09 -3.41 -8.82
N ARG A 4 26.53 -2.79 -7.78
CA ARG A 4 25.21 -3.16 -7.32
C ARG A 4 24.29 -2.84 -8.50
N GLU A 5 23.59 -3.86 -9.00
CA GLU A 5 22.39 -3.61 -9.80
C GLU A 5 21.53 -2.60 -9.03
N PRO A 6 20.96 -1.58 -9.70
CA PRO A 6 20.04 -0.69 -9.02
C PRO A 6 18.98 -1.56 -8.36
N VAL A 7 18.77 -1.36 -7.06
CA VAL A 7 17.68 -2.03 -6.34
C VAL A 7 16.42 -1.63 -7.10
N GLN A 8 15.81 -2.58 -7.80
CA GLN A 8 14.61 -2.32 -8.57
C GLN A 8 13.54 -1.82 -7.58
N GLU A 9 13.06 -0.59 -7.80
CA GLU A 9 12.00 -0.04 -6.96
C GLU A 9 10.78 -0.96 -7.06
N PHE A 10 10.18 -1.26 -5.91
CA PHE A 10 9.03 -2.15 -5.85
C PHE A 10 7.86 -1.54 -6.64
N SER A 11 7.42 -2.21 -7.70
CA SER A 11 6.23 -1.84 -8.46
C SER A 11 5.03 -2.61 -7.95
N VAL A 12 4.04 -1.87 -7.42
CA VAL A 12 2.77 -2.43 -6.95
C VAL A 12 2.05 -3.17 -8.08
N VAL A 13 1.99 -2.57 -9.27
CA VAL A 13 1.34 -3.17 -10.44
C VAL A 13 2.07 -4.44 -10.87
N GLU A 14 3.40 -4.44 -10.89
CA GLU A 14 4.18 -5.63 -11.22
C GLU A 14 3.96 -6.76 -10.20
N HIS A 15 3.98 -6.43 -8.90
CA HIS A 15 3.71 -7.40 -7.84
C HIS A 15 2.33 -8.03 -7.97
N VAL A 16 1.30 -7.20 -8.17
CA VAL A 16 -0.08 -7.68 -8.38
C VAL A 16 -0.14 -8.55 -9.64
N ALA A 17 0.46 -8.13 -10.76
CA ALA A 17 0.47 -8.90 -12.00
C ALA A 17 1.19 -10.27 -11.85
N LYS A 18 2.30 -10.31 -11.10
CA LYS A 18 3.01 -11.55 -10.78
C LYS A 18 2.20 -12.47 -9.88
N GLU A 19 1.48 -11.92 -8.90
CA GLU A 19 0.54 -12.70 -8.08
C GLU A 19 -0.63 -13.24 -8.91
N PHE A 20 -1.20 -12.45 -9.82
CA PHE A 20 -2.20 -12.92 -10.79
C PHE A 20 -1.70 -14.09 -11.63
N ALA A 21 -0.48 -13.99 -12.18
CA ALA A 21 0.13 -15.08 -12.93
C ALA A 21 0.32 -16.34 -12.06
N ARG A 22 0.73 -16.17 -10.79
CA ARG A 22 0.84 -17.27 -9.81
C ARG A 22 -0.51 -17.93 -9.56
N PHE A 23 -1.57 -17.15 -9.41
CA PHE A 23 -2.91 -17.67 -9.21
C PHE A 23 -3.38 -18.49 -10.40
N LEU A 24 -3.28 -17.96 -11.61
CA LEU A 24 -3.72 -18.67 -12.82
C LEU A 24 -2.91 -19.94 -13.06
N ASN A 25 -1.59 -19.90 -12.82
CA ASN A 25 -0.75 -21.09 -12.90
C ASN A 25 -1.16 -22.15 -11.85
N ARG A 26 -1.41 -21.75 -10.59
CA ARG A 26 -1.92 -22.65 -9.54
C ARG A 26 -3.27 -23.26 -9.90
N VAL A 27 -4.17 -22.49 -10.51
CA VAL A 27 -5.49 -22.95 -10.93
C VAL A 27 -5.38 -23.95 -12.10
N GLN A 28 -4.41 -23.77 -13.00
CA GLN A 28 -4.22 -24.65 -14.16
C GLN A 28 -3.46 -25.94 -13.84
N ASN A 29 -2.50 -25.89 -12.91
CA ASN A 29 -1.54 -26.98 -12.70
C ASN A 29 -1.64 -27.68 -11.33
N ASP A 30 -2.54 -27.25 -10.44
CA ASP A 30 -2.70 -27.73 -9.05
C ASP A 30 -1.42 -27.66 -8.15
N GLN A 31 -0.26 -27.27 -8.69
CA GLN A 31 1.01 -26.99 -8.00
C GLN A 31 1.78 -25.85 -8.69
N VAL A 32 2.55 -25.06 -7.92
CA VAL A 32 3.55 -24.13 -8.50
C VAL A 32 4.84 -24.91 -8.70
N ASP A 33 5.03 -25.46 -9.89
CA ASP A 33 6.29 -26.11 -10.24
C ASP A 33 7.38 -25.06 -10.52
N ILE A 34 8.66 -25.45 -10.49
CA ILE A 34 9.81 -24.56 -10.76
C ILE A 34 9.69 -23.93 -12.16
N LEU A 35 9.13 -24.68 -13.11
CA LEU A 35 8.78 -24.20 -14.45
C LEU A 35 7.67 -23.14 -14.42
N GLY A 36 6.71 -23.26 -13.51
CA GLY A 36 5.67 -22.26 -13.29
C GLY A 36 6.23 -20.93 -12.80
N SER A 37 7.22 -20.96 -11.89
CA SER A 37 7.93 -19.77 -11.42
C SER A 37 8.67 -19.04 -12.54
N PHE A 38 9.27 -19.79 -13.48
CA PHE A 38 9.95 -19.23 -14.65
C PHE A 38 8.96 -18.64 -15.68
N LEU A 39 7.80 -19.27 -15.84
CA LEU A 39 6.71 -18.75 -16.68
C LEU A 39 6.15 -17.44 -16.11
N ILE A 40 5.96 -17.34 -14.78
CA ILE A 40 5.47 -16.12 -14.14
C ILE A 40 6.37 -14.91 -14.43
N GLU A 41 7.69 -15.06 -14.35
CA GLU A 41 8.62 -13.97 -14.63
C GLU A 41 8.62 -13.53 -16.12
N ASN A 42 8.21 -14.41 -17.03
CA ASN A 42 8.14 -14.10 -18.47
C ASN A 42 6.73 -13.70 -18.96
N GLU A 43 5.68 -14.05 -18.22
CA GLU A 43 4.29 -13.93 -18.66
C GLU A 43 3.47 -12.92 -17.85
N TRP A 44 3.99 -12.35 -16.77
CA TRP A 44 3.23 -11.42 -15.93
C TRP A 44 2.78 -10.16 -16.67
N GLU A 45 3.53 -9.71 -17.69
CA GLU A 45 3.23 -8.50 -18.45
C GLU A 45 1.84 -8.54 -19.09
N GLN A 46 1.35 -9.72 -19.47
CA GLN A 46 0.01 -9.87 -20.07
C GLN A 46 -1.12 -9.56 -19.07
N TYR A 47 -0.85 -9.66 -17.77
CA TYR A 47 -1.80 -9.38 -16.68
C TYR A 47 -1.67 -7.96 -16.14
N LYS A 48 -0.80 -7.12 -16.71
CA LYS A 48 -0.57 -5.75 -16.24
C LYS A 48 -1.86 -4.92 -16.20
N LYS A 49 -2.71 -5.03 -17.22
CA LYS A 49 -3.99 -4.31 -17.28
C LYS A 49 -4.98 -4.75 -16.19
N ASP A 50 -4.98 -6.05 -15.88
CA ASP A 50 -5.83 -6.58 -14.80
C ASP A 50 -5.31 -6.12 -13.44
N ALA A 51 -3.99 -6.10 -13.25
CA ALA A 51 -3.33 -5.57 -12.06
C ALA A 51 -3.59 -4.07 -11.87
N GLU A 52 -3.53 -3.27 -12.93
CA GLU A 52 -3.94 -1.85 -12.92
C GLU A 52 -5.41 -1.71 -12.51
N GLY A 53 -6.30 -2.56 -13.03
CA GLY A 53 -7.72 -2.58 -12.65
C GLY A 53 -7.95 -2.91 -11.17
N VAL A 54 -7.10 -3.76 -10.57
CA VAL A 54 -7.14 -4.09 -9.14
C VAL A 54 -6.71 -2.89 -8.29
N VAL A 55 -5.60 -2.25 -8.65
CA VAL A 55 -5.13 -1.03 -7.96
C VAL A 55 -6.17 0.07 -8.08
N GLN A 56 -6.74 0.28 -9.27
CA GLN A 56 -7.81 1.26 -9.49
C GLN A 56 -9.07 0.94 -8.65
N SER A 57 -9.39 -0.34 -8.44
CA SER A 57 -10.53 -0.73 -7.61
C SER A 57 -10.33 -0.37 -6.14
N LEU A 58 -9.08 -0.38 -5.64
CA LEU A 58 -8.76 0.14 -4.31
C LEU A 58 -8.92 1.65 -4.25
N GLU A 59 -8.39 2.38 -5.24
CA GLU A 59 -8.51 3.84 -5.30
C GLU A 59 -9.98 4.30 -5.36
N LEU A 60 -10.80 3.63 -6.16
CA LEU A 60 -12.25 3.90 -6.23
C LEU A 60 -12.99 3.59 -4.92
N ALA A 61 -12.43 2.74 -4.07
CA ALA A 61 -12.96 2.38 -2.77
C ALA A 61 -12.44 3.29 -1.63
N GLY A 62 -11.66 4.34 -1.97
CA GLY A 62 -11.08 5.26 -0.98
C GLY A 62 -9.83 4.71 -0.31
N PHE A 63 -9.04 3.86 -1.00
CA PHE A 63 -7.77 3.34 -0.49
C PHE A 63 -6.61 3.70 -1.40
N ALA A 64 -5.46 3.97 -0.79
CA ALA A 64 -4.17 4.16 -1.42
C ALA A 64 -3.18 3.09 -0.95
N ILE A 65 -2.26 2.70 -1.83
CA ILE A 65 -1.12 1.85 -1.49
C ILE A 65 0.09 2.78 -1.31
N VAL A 66 0.66 2.84 -0.12
CA VAL A 66 1.79 3.73 0.20
C VAL A 66 2.96 2.93 0.78
N PRO A 67 4.21 3.39 0.58
CA PRO A 67 5.34 2.79 1.24
C PRO A 67 5.32 3.14 2.73
N LYS A 68 5.57 2.14 3.60
CA LYS A 68 5.64 2.33 5.05
C LYS A 68 6.79 3.28 5.45
N GLN A 69 7.85 3.30 4.65
CA GLN A 69 8.90 4.32 4.72
C GLN A 69 8.65 5.32 3.60
N PRO A 70 8.30 6.58 3.91
CA PRO A 70 7.96 7.55 2.88
C PRO A 70 9.18 7.87 2.00
N THR A 71 8.93 8.12 0.72
CA THR A 71 9.99 8.52 -0.22
C THR A 71 10.39 9.98 -0.02
N ASP A 72 11.54 10.38 -0.55
CA ASP A 72 11.97 11.79 -0.55
C ASP A 72 10.94 12.71 -1.21
N GLN A 73 10.20 12.22 -2.21
CA GLN A 73 9.13 12.98 -2.86
C GLN A 73 7.93 13.19 -1.92
N MET A 74 7.54 12.15 -1.18
CA MET A 74 6.46 12.25 -0.19
C MET A 74 6.84 13.21 0.94
N VAL A 75 8.06 13.09 1.46
CA VAL A 75 8.58 14.03 2.47
C VAL A 75 8.62 15.47 1.93
N GLY A 76 9.07 15.66 0.68
CA GLY A 76 9.06 16.97 0.04
C GLY A 76 7.66 17.54 -0.25
N ALA A 77 6.64 16.69 -0.38
CA ALA A 77 5.25 17.14 -0.48
C ALA A 77 4.70 17.64 0.85
N ALA A 78 5.11 17.03 1.97
CA ALA A 78 4.81 17.54 3.31
C ALA A 78 5.45 18.92 3.58
N ASP A 79 6.53 19.29 2.88
CA ASP A 79 7.11 20.64 3.03
C ASP A 79 6.15 21.75 2.57
N ARG A 80 5.16 21.45 1.70
CA ARG A 80 4.13 22.43 1.31
C ARG A 80 3.23 22.85 2.47
N THR A 81 3.04 21.99 3.47
CA THR A 81 2.30 22.31 4.71
C THR A 81 3.20 22.92 5.79
N LEU A 82 4.52 22.75 5.70
CA LEU A 82 5.51 23.24 6.67
C LEU A 82 6.01 24.67 6.44
N ALA A 83 5.38 25.45 5.54
CA ALA A 83 5.81 26.79 5.09
C ALA A 83 5.86 27.92 6.16
N GLY A 84 6.05 27.57 7.43
CA GLY A 84 6.25 28.47 8.58
C GLY A 84 7.42 28.06 9.48
N GLY A 85 8.58 27.67 8.94
CA GLY A 85 9.88 27.86 9.59
C GLY A 85 10.17 27.12 10.92
N LEU A 86 9.59 25.94 11.16
CA LEU A 86 9.71 25.28 12.47
C LEU A 86 10.96 24.41 12.66
N MET A 87 11.61 23.92 11.60
CA MET A 87 12.81 23.07 11.73
C MET A 87 13.80 23.29 10.59
N GLY A 88 15.11 23.15 10.88
CA GLY A 88 16.09 22.96 9.81
C GLY A 88 15.74 21.71 8.98
N GLN A 89 16.09 21.69 7.69
CA GLN A 89 15.66 20.65 6.72
C GLN A 89 15.74 19.20 7.25
N ARG A 90 16.77 18.88 8.04
CA ARG A 90 16.95 17.55 8.62
C ARG A 90 15.98 17.23 9.76
N GLY A 91 15.61 18.20 10.57
CA GLY A 91 14.65 18.03 11.67
C GLY A 91 13.21 17.89 11.17
N ALA A 92 12.85 18.66 10.14
CA ALA A 92 11.54 18.59 9.49
C ALA A 92 11.28 17.18 8.91
N ARG A 93 12.27 16.62 8.21
CA ARG A 93 12.21 15.26 7.67
C ARG A 93 11.98 14.20 8.75
N VAL A 94 12.79 14.22 9.82
CA VAL A 94 12.67 13.23 10.91
C VAL A 94 11.29 13.31 11.58
N TYR A 95 10.77 14.51 11.75
CA TYR A 95 9.43 14.73 12.28
C TYR A 95 8.34 14.16 11.36
N VAL A 96 8.36 14.51 10.07
CA VAL A 96 7.39 14.04 9.07
C VAL A 96 7.40 12.52 8.99
N GLU A 97 8.58 11.90 8.91
CA GLU A 97 8.73 10.44 8.85
C GLU A 97 8.15 9.75 10.09
N ALA A 98 8.42 10.27 11.29
CA ALA A 98 7.93 9.71 12.54
C ALA A 98 6.41 9.83 12.67
N VAL A 99 5.86 11.02 12.40
CA VAL A 99 4.42 11.27 12.49
C VAL A 99 3.65 10.47 11.45
N PHE A 100 4.10 10.46 10.20
CA PHE A 100 3.47 9.65 9.16
C PHE A 100 3.49 8.17 9.54
N GLY A 101 4.63 7.66 10.02
CA GLY A 101 4.73 6.29 10.52
C GLY A 101 3.71 5.97 11.62
N ALA A 102 3.57 6.85 12.62
CA ALA A 102 2.60 6.68 13.69
C ALA A 102 1.15 6.70 13.19
N MET A 103 0.82 7.58 12.23
CA MET A 103 -0.50 7.61 11.59
C MET A 103 -0.81 6.29 10.87
N LEU A 104 0.16 5.76 10.10
CA LEU A 104 0.01 4.47 9.42
C LEU A 104 -0.16 3.32 10.41
N ASP A 105 0.62 3.29 11.48
CA ASP A 105 0.54 2.24 12.50
C ASP A 105 -0.82 2.29 13.23
N GLY A 106 -1.32 3.49 13.56
CA GLY A 106 -2.65 3.65 14.15
C GLY A 106 -3.79 3.12 13.26
N TRP A 107 -3.67 3.26 11.93
CA TRP A 107 -4.58 2.60 10.99
C TRP A 107 -4.41 1.08 11.01
N ILE A 108 -3.17 0.58 10.90
CA ILE A 108 -2.87 -0.84 10.81
C ILE A 108 -3.35 -1.61 12.05
N GLU A 109 -3.33 -0.99 13.22
CA GLU A 109 -3.81 -1.59 14.47
C GLU A 109 -5.34 -1.68 14.55
N THR A 110 -6.06 -0.83 13.82
CA THR A 110 -7.51 -0.65 13.97
C THR A 110 -8.31 -1.13 12.77
N TYR A 111 -7.70 -1.24 11.58
CA TYR A 111 -8.43 -1.57 10.37
C TYR A 111 -8.91 -3.01 10.32
N ASN A 112 -10.07 -3.20 9.70
CA ASN A 112 -10.58 -4.50 9.35
C ASN A 112 -10.11 -4.88 7.94
N PRO A 113 -9.22 -5.89 7.77
CA PRO A 113 -8.68 -6.24 6.46
C PRO A 113 -9.73 -6.86 5.53
N ASN A 114 -10.89 -7.28 6.04
CA ASN A 114 -11.89 -7.97 5.22
C ASN A 114 -12.37 -7.15 4.02
N LEU A 115 -12.55 -5.83 4.18
CA LEU A 115 -12.98 -4.97 3.07
C LEU A 115 -11.93 -4.95 1.94
N ILE A 116 -10.66 -4.82 2.28
CA ILE A 116 -9.54 -4.85 1.32
C ILE A 116 -9.46 -6.22 0.63
N LEU A 117 -9.60 -7.30 1.40
CA LEU A 117 -9.60 -8.66 0.86
C LEU A 117 -10.79 -8.92 -0.07
N ASP A 118 -11.96 -8.36 0.24
CA ASP A 118 -13.16 -8.48 -0.58
C ASP A 118 -12.99 -7.69 -1.90
N ILE A 119 -12.39 -6.50 -1.86
CA ILE A 119 -12.04 -5.70 -3.06
C ILE A 119 -11.07 -6.49 -3.96
N PHE A 120 -9.98 -7.01 -3.39
CA PHE A 120 -9.03 -7.85 -4.13
C PHE A 120 -9.72 -9.07 -4.73
N SER A 121 -10.54 -9.77 -3.94
CA SER A 121 -11.25 -10.97 -4.39
C SER A 121 -12.23 -10.67 -5.52
N MET A 122 -12.94 -9.54 -5.45
CA MET A 122 -13.87 -9.12 -6.49
C MET A 122 -13.13 -8.72 -7.78
N ALA A 123 -12.03 -7.97 -7.66
CA ALA A 123 -11.21 -7.57 -8.79
C ALA A 123 -10.57 -8.80 -9.49
N LEU A 124 -10.02 -9.74 -8.70
CA LEU A 124 -9.52 -11.04 -9.16
C LEU A 124 -10.62 -11.83 -9.87
N SER A 125 -11.82 -11.91 -9.30
CA SER A 125 -12.95 -12.61 -9.92
C SER A 125 -13.31 -12.01 -11.28
N ARG A 126 -13.32 -10.69 -11.42
CA ARG A 126 -13.60 -10.00 -12.71
C ARG A 126 -12.53 -10.29 -13.76
N ALA A 127 -11.26 -10.16 -13.41
CA ALA A 127 -10.15 -10.40 -14.32
C ALA A 127 -9.99 -11.88 -14.70
N SER A 128 -10.28 -12.80 -13.77
CA SER A 128 -10.23 -14.24 -14.03
C SER A 128 -11.42 -14.78 -14.83
N ASN A 129 -12.47 -13.98 -15.06
CA ASN A 129 -13.68 -14.43 -15.73
C ASN A 129 -13.40 -14.67 -17.22
N PRO A 130 -13.28 -15.92 -17.68
CA PRO A 130 -13.09 -16.18 -19.10
C PRO A 130 -14.39 -15.77 -19.78
N ARG A 131 -14.32 -15.11 -20.94
CA ARG A 131 -15.46 -14.97 -21.85
C ARG A 131 -15.85 -16.36 -22.42
N SER A 132 -16.27 -17.31 -21.58
CA SER A 132 -16.86 -18.59 -21.99
C SER A 132 -17.23 -19.42 -20.77
N LYS A 133 -18.49 -19.88 -20.75
CA LYS A 133 -19.11 -20.94 -19.94
C LYS A 133 -19.65 -20.55 -18.55
N ARG A 134 -20.94 -20.22 -18.60
CA ARG A 134 -21.92 -20.47 -17.54
C ARG A 134 -21.88 -21.95 -17.17
N ASP A 135 -21.35 -22.29 -15.99
CA ASP A 135 -21.78 -23.47 -15.24
C ASP A 135 -21.89 -23.06 -13.76
N SER A 136 -23.12 -22.84 -13.33
CA SER A 136 -23.52 -22.23 -12.06
C SER A 136 -23.46 -23.21 -10.87
N GLY A 137 -22.38 -23.99 -10.75
CA GLY A 137 -22.22 -24.99 -9.68
C GLY A 137 -20.91 -24.91 -8.88
N SER A 138 -19.88 -24.19 -9.36
CA SER A 138 -18.52 -24.16 -8.76
C SER A 138 -18.12 -22.83 -8.10
N MET A 139 -19.04 -21.85 -8.05
CA MET A 139 -18.75 -20.47 -7.61
C MET A 139 -18.21 -20.39 -6.17
N ASP A 140 -18.74 -21.18 -5.22
CA ASP A 140 -18.31 -21.09 -3.81
C ASP A 140 -16.84 -21.50 -3.59
N SER A 141 -16.38 -22.54 -4.31
CA SER A 141 -14.96 -22.95 -4.23
C SER A 141 -14.01 -21.92 -4.86
N SER A 142 -14.51 -21.16 -5.84
CA SER A 142 -13.73 -20.15 -6.56
C SER A 142 -13.54 -18.91 -5.69
N PHE A 143 -14.58 -18.45 -5.00
CA PHE A 143 -14.52 -17.32 -4.07
C PHE A 143 -13.56 -17.57 -2.89
N GLN A 144 -13.55 -18.78 -2.31
CA GLN A 144 -12.58 -19.10 -1.25
C GLN A 144 -11.12 -19.10 -1.76
N ARG A 145 -10.88 -19.55 -3.00
CA ARG A 145 -9.55 -19.50 -3.64
C ARG A 145 -9.11 -18.05 -3.90
N PHE A 146 -10.01 -17.18 -4.38
CA PHE A 146 -9.73 -15.75 -4.54
C PHE A 146 -9.43 -15.07 -3.21
N ARG A 147 -10.14 -15.42 -2.15
CA ARG A 147 -9.90 -14.88 -0.80
C ARG A 147 -8.51 -15.25 -0.28
N LYS A 148 -8.13 -16.53 -0.37
CA LYS A 148 -6.79 -16.98 0.03
C LYS A 148 -5.70 -16.28 -0.78
N HIS A 149 -5.90 -16.14 -2.09
CA HIS A 149 -4.92 -15.46 -2.92
C HIS A 149 -4.84 -13.95 -2.65
N SER A 150 -5.96 -13.32 -2.33
CA SER A 150 -5.99 -11.91 -1.87
C SER A 150 -5.20 -11.71 -0.58
N GLN A 151 -5.22 -12.69 0.33
CA GLN A 151 -4.39 -12.68 1.54
C GLN A 151 -2.90 -12.79 1.20
N ASP A 152 -2.51 -13.71 0.29
CA ASP A 152 -1.13 -13.84 -0.19
C ASP A 152 -0.64 -12.54 -0.84
N MET A 153 -1.48 -11.90 -1.66
CA MET A 153 -1.19 -10.64 -2.35
C MET A 153 -0.97 -9.49 -1.35
N LEU A 154 -1.88 -9.34 -0.38
CA LEU A 154 -1.77 -8.35 0.70
C LEU A 154 -0.51 -8.59 1.55
N ALA A 155 -0.23 -9.84 1.92
CA ALA A 155 0.97 -10.20 2.67
C ALA A 155 2.25 -9.89 1.88
N GLY A 156 2.23 -10.10 0.56
CA GLY A 156 3.32 -9.75 -0.34
C GLY A 156 3.59 -8.24 -0.39
N LEU A 157 2.54 -7.42 -0.45
CA LEU A 157 2.67 -5.95 -0.36
C LEU A 157 3.34 -5.53 0.96
N ILE A 158 2.83 -6.03 2.08
CA ILE A 158 3.34 -5.73 3.43
C ILE A 158 4.80 -6.16 3.58
N LYS A 159 5.16 -7.36 3.10
CA LYS A 159 6.53 -7.87 3.15
C LYS A 159 7.51 -6.98 2.36
N ASN A 160 7.04 -6.35 1.28
CA ASN A 160 7.83 -5.42 0.47
C ASN A 160 7.74 -3.96 0.96
N GLY A 161 7.23 -3.74 2.18
CA GLY A 161 7.17 -2.42 2.79
C GLY A 161 6.06 -1.53 2.25
N GLN A 162 5.05 -2.08 1.58
CA GLN A 162 3.85 -1.35 1.15
C GLN A 162 2.69 -1.61 2.11
N VAL A 163 1.88 -0.60 2.37
CA VAL A 163 0.69 -0.69 3.22
C VAL A 163 -0.50 -0.08 2.50
N ILE A 164 -1.67 -0.67 2.73
CA ILE A 164 -2.93 -0.16 2.18
C ILE A 164 -3.60 0.68 3.26
N VAL A 165 -3.79 1.95 2.94
CA VAL A 165 -4.35 2.96 3.83
C VAL A 165 -5.48 3.70 3.15
N PRO A 166 -6.37 4.37 3.90
CA PRO A 166 -7.38 5.22 3.31
C PRO A 166 -6.75 6.34 2.47
N ASP A 167 -7.48 6.91 1.53
CA ASP A 167 -7.03 8.11 0.80
C ASP A 167 -7.08 9.37 1.69
N GLU A 168 -8.06 9.44 2.59
CA GLU A 168 -8.23 10.48 3.60
C GLU A 168 -7.90 9.98 5.01
N PRO A 169 -7.26 10.79 5.87
CA PRO A 169 -6.83 10.33 7.19
C PRO A 169 -8.01 10.06 8.13
N THR A 170 -8.01 8.91 8.80
CA THR A 170 -9.05 8.59 9.79
C THR A 170 -8.80 9.32 11.12
N PRO A 171 -9.83 9.45 12.00
CA PRO A 171 -9.65 10.02 13.33
C PRO A 171 -8.57 9.30 14.16
N GLU A 172 -8.47 7.98 14.04
CA GLU A 172 -7.47 7.16 14.74
C GLU A 172 -6.04 7.48 14.25
N MET A 173 -5.87 7.65 12.94
CA MET A 173 -4.60 8.05 12.35
C MET A 173 -4.17 9.41 12.88
N VAL A 174 -5.07 10.40 12.83
CA VAL A 174 -4.79 11.76 13.31
C VAL A 174 -4.47 11.74 14.81
N ALA A 175 -5.23 10.99 15.62
CA ALA A 175 -4.96 10.84 17.04
C ALA A 175 -3.56 10.25 17.32
N ALA A 176 -3.16 9.22 16.57
CA ALA A 176 -1.81 8.65 16.66
C ALA A 176 -0.72 9.66 16.28
N GLY A 177 -0.93 10.44 15.21
CA GLY A 177 -0.02 11.52 14.81
C GLY A 177 0.13 12.63 15.86
N VAL A 178 -0.98 13.00 16.54
CA VAL A 178 -0.97 13.96 17.65
C VAL A 178 -0.18 13.40 18.83
N ALA A 179 -0.38 12.13 19.18
CA ALA A 179 0.33 11.47 20.26
C ALA A 179 1.84 11.42 19.99
N GLU A 180 2.27 11.02 18.79
CA GLU A 180 3.68 11.00 18.40
C GLU A 180 4.29 12.41 18.42
N THR A 181 3.54 13.42 17.96
CA THR A 181 3.99 14.82 18.04
C THR A 181 4.24 15.25 19.49
N ALA A 182 3.40 14.81 20.44
CA ALA A 182 3.60 15.07 21.86
C ALA A 182 4.83 14.32 22.43
N GLU A 183 5.06 13.08 22.01
CA GLU A 183 6.25 12.32 22.40
C GLU A 183 7.55 12.95 21.91
N ILE A 184 7.59 13.37 20.64
CA ILE A 184 8.75 14.05 20.04
C ILE A 184 9.06 15.32 20.82
N ARG A 185 8.04 16.11 21.19
CA ARG A 185 8.21 17.32 22.01
C ARG A 185 8.84 17.00 23.36
N ASN A 186 8.38 15.94 24.03
CA ASN A 186 8.93 15.52 25.32
C ASN A 186 10.38 15.05 25.22
N ARG A 187 10.76 14.36 24.14
CA ARG A 187 12.12 13.82 23.94
C ARG A 187 13.14 14.89 23.56
N THR A 188 12.72 15.91 22.80
CA THR A 188 13.65 16.87 22.17
C THR A 188 13.81 18.17 22.93
N ASN A 189 13.03 18.43 23.99
CA ASN A 189 12.98 19.72 24.72
C ASN A 189 12.77 20.95 23.79
N GLN A 190 12.33 20.72 22.54
CA GLN A 190 12.05 21.81 21.61
C GLN A 190 10.72 22.44 22.01
N GLN A 191 10.79 23.63 22.62
CA GLN A 191 9.66 24.55 22.83
C GLN A 191 9.10 25.13 21.51
N VAL A 192 9.71 24.80 20.37
CA VAL A 192 9.26 25.21 19.05
C VAL A 192 7.92 24.55 18.77
N SER A 193 6.94 25.31 18.26
CA SER A 193 5.56 24.87 18.06
C SER A 193 5.46 23.76 17.00
N ILE A 194 5.90 22.55 17.31
CA ILE A 194 5.69 21.38 16.46
C ILE A 194 4.18 21.27 16.20
N GLY A 195 3.79 21.18 14.93
CA GLY A 195 2.40 21.20 14.48
C GLY A 195 1.61 20.02 15.05
N ALA A 196 1.05 20.20 16.25
CA ALA A 196 0.20 19.21 16.91
C ALA A 196 -1.29 19.41 16.58
N ASP A 197 -1.60 20.37 15.70
CA ASP A 197 -2.96 20.63 15.26
C ASP A 197 -3.46 19.45 14.40
N PRO A 198 -4.57 18.80 14.78
CA PRO A 198 -5.18 17.72 13.98
C PRO A 198 -5.38 18.08 12.51
N THR A 199 -5.76 19.33 12.22
CA THR A 199 -5.99 19.80 10.84
C THR A 199 -4.69 19.84 10.04
N TYR A 200 -3.62 20.30 10.67
CA TYR A 200 -2.29 20.30 10.08
C TYR A 200 -1.80 18.87 9.77
N LEU A 201 -2.01 17.92 10.69
CA LEU A 201 -1.62 16.53 10.53
C LEU A 201 -2.42 15.82 9.43
N ALA A 202 -3.71 16.13 9.31
CA ALA A 202 -4.53 15.63 8.21
C ALA A 202 -4.00 16.11 6.84
N ASN A 203 -3.74 17.41 6.71
CA ASN A 203 -3.19 17.98 5.47
C ASN A 203 -1.78 17.42 5.15
N LEU A 204 -0.95 17.18 6.16
CA LEU A 204 0.36 16.55 6.00
C LEU A 204 0.19 15.15 5.38
N TYR A 205 -0.71 14.34 5.94
CA TYR A 205 -0.99 13.00 5.44
C TYR A 205 -1.49 13.01 3.99
N GLU A 206 -2.49 13.84 3.67
CA GLU A 206 -3.05 13.93 2.32
C GLU A 206 -2.00 14.28 1.28
N ASN A 207 -1.14 15.28 1.55
CA ASN A 207 -0.06 15.65 0.64
C ASN A 207 0.95 14.50 0.42
N MET A 208 1.24 13.74 1.47
CA MET A 208 2.15 12.58 1.37
C MET A 208 1.52 11.45 0.55
N VAL A 209 0.24 11.16 0.78
CA VAL A 209 -0.49 10.14 0.02
C VAL A 209 -0.65 10.53 -1.44
N GLU A 210 -0.88 11.81 -1.74
CA GLU A 210 -0.95 12.32 -3.12
C GLU A 210 0.40 12.17 -3.85
N ALA A 211 1.50 12.39 -3.14
CA ALA A 211 2.87 12.30 -3.68
C ALA A 211 3.45 10.88 -3.70
N ARG A 212 2.66 9.85 -3.41
CA ARG A 212 3.10 8.46 -3.44
C ARG A 212 3.54 8.02 -4.84
N PRO A 213 4.47 7.06 -4.96
CA PRO A 213 4.71 6.36 -6.21
C PRO A 213 3.43 5.64 -6.69
N LYS A 214 3.12 5.74 -7.99
CA LYS A 214 1.97 5.05 -8.63
C LYS A 214 2.42 3.80 -9.38
#